data_AF-A0A9P9MIF0-F1
#
_entry.id   AF-A0A9P9MIF0-F1
#
_cell.length_a   1.000
_cell.length_b   1.000
_cell.length_c   1.000
_cell.angle_alpha   90.00
_cell.angle_beta   90.00
_cell.angle_gamma   90.00
#
_symmetry.space_group_name_H-M   'P 1'
#
loop_
_entity.id
_entity.type
_entity.pdbx_description
1 polymer ?
#
loop_
_entity_poly.entity_id
_entity_poly.type
_entity_poly.pdbx_seq_one_letter_code
_entity_poly.pdbx_strand_id
1 'polypeptide(L)'
;MMPDIRVARQPSLSSTTCQRLIYEDLNPDLSSGTLIIQSDLSHPKVLPAVTGHVVNHVPLLPSAFYADMAMTAADYLYRTLRPSVPETGLNVCAMEVRKPVIAQIPPPEDGQHIQMEAHADLQKGEVTLSFHSVTWDGKLIEDHGHGLVKYEDSAEWILEWQRTQYLVETQIAILEYRLSTGLAHKFLRGLAYKLFQSFVHYAPKYQGMQEVILDSEDTAATAKIRFQTTSADGDFFCSPYFIDNLCHLSGFIANVSDISNPI
;
A
#
# COMPACT_ATOMS: atom_id res chain seq x y z
N MET A 1 16.03 -6.60 24.08
CA MET A 1 16.32 -8.05 24.04
C MET A 1 15.26 -8.63 23.12
N MET A 2 15.62 -9.05 21.90
CA MET A 2 14.63 -9.60 20.98
C MET A 2 14.12 -10.93 21.53
N PRO A 3 12.81 -11.22 21.47
CA PRO A 3 12.30 -12.51 21.90
C PRO A 3 12.84 -13.61 20.97
N ASP A 4 13.28 -14.73 21.55
CA ASP A 4 13.68 -15.93 20.80
C ASP A 4 12.58 -16.35 19.81
N ILE A 5 12.96 -16.82 18.61
CA ILE A 5 12.01 -17.31 17.59
C ILE A 5 11.13 -18.42 18.18
N ARG A 6 9.82 -18.17 18.35
CA ARG A 6 8.89 -19.10 19.05
C ARG A 6 7.94 -19.88 18.13
N VAL A 7 7.90 -19.57 16.84
CA VAL A 7 6.96 -20.22 15.91
C VAL A 7 7.68 -21.30 15.10
N ALA A 8 7.07 -22.49 15.01
CA ALA A 8 7.58 -23.59 14.20
C ALA A 8 7.56 -23.25 12.70
N ARG A 9 8.39 -23.92 11.90
CA ARG A 9 8.66 -23.65 10.45
C ARG A 9 7.45 -23.65 9.49
N GLN A 10 6.23 -23.93 9.93
CA GLN A 10 5.03 -23.83 9.10
C GLN A 10 4.22 -22.59 9.48
N PRO A 11 4.05 -21.60 8.58
CA PRO A 11 3.31 -20.39 8.91
C PRO A 11 1.79 -20.65 8.87
N SER A 12 1.07 -20.23 9.91
CA SER A 12 -0.38 -19.98 9.88
C SER A 12 -0.73 -18.74 9.04
N LEU A 13 0.23 -17.84 8.86
CA LEU A 13 0.16 -16.60 8.07
C LEU A 13 1.26 -16.59 7.01
N SER A 14 0.90 -16.68 5.73
CA SER A 14 1.85 -16.54 4.63
C SER A 14 1.17 -15.89 3.43
N SER A 15 1.67 -14.73 3.02
CA SER A 15 1.28 -14.03 1.80
C SER A 15 2.55 -13.57 1.06
N THR A 16 2.38 -12.91 -0.08
CA THR A 16 3.52 -12.40 -0.85
C THR A 16 4.26 -11.29 -0.10
N THR A 17 3.55 -10.43 0.64
CA THR A 17 4.13 -9.33 1.43
C THR A 17 4.42 -9.70 2.88
N CYS A 18 3.83 -10.79 3.39
CA CYS A 18 4.04 -11.33 4.73
C CYS A 18 4.56 -12.78 4.64
N GLN A 19 5.86 -12.95 4.41
CA GLN A 19 6.42 -14.26 4.04
C GLN A 19 6.69 -15.18 5.24
N ARG A 20 7.28 -14.63 6.32
CA ARG A 20 7.68 -15.39 7.50
C ARG A 20 7.19 -14.71 8.77
N LEU A 21 6.38 -15.42 9.54
CA LEU A 21 6.07 -15.07 10.93
C LEU A 21 7.27 -15.44 11.82
N ILE A 22 7.94 -14.44 12.37
CA ILE A 22 9.15 -14.58 13.21
C ILE A 22 8.79 -14.74 14.69
N TYR A 23 7.79 -13.96 15.13
CA TYR A 23 7.31 -13.97 16.50
C TYR A 23 5.79 -13.84 16.51
N GLU A 24 5.17 -14.61 17.40
CA GLU A 24 3.76 -14.53 17.71
C GLU A 24 3.58 -14.67 19.22
N ASP A 25 2.84 -13.73 19.79
CA ASP A 25 2.39 -13.79 21.17
C ASP A 25 0.96 -13.24 21.23
N LEU A 26 0.02 -14.13 21.51
CA LEU A 26 -1.41 -13.83 21.51
C LEU A 26 -1.94 -14.00 22.92
N ASN A 27 -2.70 -13.00 23.38
CA ASN A 27 -3.37 -13.02 24.66
C ASN A 27 -4.87 -12.79 24.43
N PRO A 28 -5.65 -13.87 24.19
CA PRO A 28 -7.10 -13.78 24.00
C PRO A 28 -7.83 -13.14 25.18
N ASP A 29 -7.39 -13.42 26.41
CA ASP A 29 -8.02 -12.89 27.64
C ASP A 29 -7.93 -11.36 27.70
N LEU A 30 -6.80 -10.79 27.27
CA LEU A 30 -6.61 -9.35 27.17
C LEU A 30 -7.06 -8.77 25.82
N SER A 31 -7.47 -9.61 24.87
CA SER A 31 -7.76 -9.23 23.49
C SER A 31 -6.62 -8.43 22.85
N SER A 32 -5.38 -8.87 23.09
CA SER A 32 -4.17 -8.24 22.61
C SER A 32 -3.24 -9.27 21.96
N GLY A 33 -2.39 -8.84 21.04
CA GLY A 33 -1.41 -9.73 20.42
C GLY A 33 -0.25 -8.97 19.80
N THR A 34 0.87 -9.63 19.62
CA THR A 34 2.05 -9.10 18.92
C THR A 34 2.48 -10.08 17.84
N LEU A 35 2.68 -9.56 16.63
CA LEU A 35 3.31 -10.28 15.53
C LEU A 35 4.60 -9.56 15.11
N ILE A 36 5.61 -10.33 14.75
CA ILE A 36 6.76 -9.85 13.99
C ILE A 36 6.81 -10.66 12.70
N ILE A 37 6.71 -9.97 11.56
CA ILE A 37 6.67 -10.59 10.23
C ILE A 37 7.81 -10.04 9.40
N GLN A 38 8.58 -10.94 8.79
CA GLN A 38 9.72 -10.61 7.94
C GLN A 38 9.46 -11.07 6.50
N SER A 39 9.85 -10.22 5.55
CA SER A 39 9.74 -10.48 4.13
C SER A 39 11.02 -10.10 3.40
N ASP A 40 11.49 -11.00 2.54
CA ASP A 40 12.63 -10.79 1.67
C ASP A 40 12.18 -10.08 0.39
N LEU A 41 12.68 -8.87 0.19
CA LEU A 41 12.44 -8.02 -0.97
C LEU A 41 13.08 -8.58 -2.25
N SER A 42 14.07 -9.46 -2.11
CA SER A 42 14.71 -10.13 -3.23
C SER A 42 13.92 -11.35 -3.73
N HIS A 43 12.90 -11.79 -2.98
CA HIS A 43 12.08 -12.94 -3.35
C HIS A 43 11.40 -12.72 -4.73
N PRO A 44 11.38 -13.71 -5.64
CA PRO A 44 10.91 -13.51 -7.02
C PRO A 44 9.47 -13.00 -7.17
N LYS A 45 8.60 -13.25 -6.17
CA LYS A 45 7.23 -12.71 -6.16
C LYS A 45 7.13 -11.28 -5.60
N VAL A 46 8.10 -10.84 -4.80
CA VAL A 46 8.13 -9.50 -4.19
C VAL A 46 8.94 -8.52 -5.02
N LEU A 47 10.09 -8.96 -5.54
CA LEU A 47 11.01 -8.13 -6.30
C LEU A 47 10.33 -7.31 -7.43
N PRO A 48 9.35 -7.85 -8.20
CA PRO A 48 8.65 -7.05 -9.21
C PRO A 48 7.77 -5.93 -8.64
N ALA A 49 7.30 -6.02 -7.40
CA ALA A 49 6.55 -4.96 -6.74
C ALA A 49 7.48 -3.79 -6.36
N VAL A 50 8.72 -4.09 -5.98
CA VAL A 50 9.73 -3.07 -5.61
C VAL A 50 10.37 -2.47 -6.86
N THR A 51 10.89 -3.31 -7.76
CA THR A 51 11.59 -2.86 -8.97
C THR A 51 10.66 -2.32 -10.05
N GLY A 52 9.35 -2.52 -9.91
CA GLY A 52 8.34 -1.89 -10.74
C GLY A 52 7.97 -0.46 -10.33
N HIS A 53 8.52 0.03 -9.22
CA HIS A 53 8.28 1.37 -8.68
C HIS A 53 9.63 2.10 -8.54
N VAL A 54 10.04 2.78 -9.61
CA VAL A 54 11.38 3.38 -9.71
C VAL A 54 11.29 4.90 -9.70
N VAL A 55 11.80 5.55 -8.65
CA VAL A 55 11.80 7.00 -8.50
C VAL A 55 13.22 7.50 -8.71
N ASN A 56 13.42 8.48 -9.61
CA ASN A 56 14.76 9.01 -9.93
C ASN A 56 15.82 7.91 -10.19
N HIS A 57 15.46 6.91 -11.00
CA HIS A 57 16.30 5.74 -11.32
C HIS A 57 16.61 4.79 -10.16
N VAL A 58 15.96 4.96 -8.99
CA VAL A 58 16.15 4.11 -7.81
C VAL A 58 14.87 3.30 -7.53
N PRO A 59 14.94 1.96 -7.43
CA PRO A 59 13.79 1.14 -7.08
C PRO A 59 13.45 1.30 -5.60
N LEU A 60 12.25 1.77 -5.31
CA LEU A 60 11.78 2.03 -3.95
C LEU A 60 10.66 1.05 -3.58
N LEU A 61 10.63 0.63 -2.32
CA LEU A 61 9.48 -0.10 -1.78
C LEU A 61 8.29 0.87 -1.69
N PRO A 62 7.19 0.64 -2.43
CA PRO A 62 6.04 1.53 -2.39
C PRO A 62 5.30 1.43 -1.06
N SER A 63 4.69 2.52 -0.60
CA SER A 63 3.94 2.53 0.66
C SER A 63 2.73 1.59 0.66
N ALA A 64 2.19 1.30 -0.53
CA ALA A 64 1.17 0.27 -0.74
C ALA A 64 1.61 -1.13 -0.25
N PHE A 65 2.93 -1.42 -0.24
CA PHE A 65 3.46 -2.67 0.32
C PHE A 65 3.26 -2.72 1.84
N TYR A 66 3.56 -1.63 2.55
CA TYR A 66 3.31 -1.53 3.99
C TYR A 66 1.82 -1.66 4.33
N ALA A 67 0.96 -1.08 3.50
CA ALA A 67 -0.50 -1.17 3.69
C ALA A 67 -1.02 -2.61 3.57
N ASP A 68 -0.55 -3.38 2.59
CA ASP A 68 -0.92 -4.80 2.46
C ASP A 68 -0.40 -5.64 3.64
N MET A 69 0.85 -5.41 4.07
CA MET A 69 1.38 -6.05 5.27
C MET A 69 0.53 -5.74 6.51
N ALA A 70 0.20 -4.47 6.70
CA ALA A 70 -0.64 -3.97 7.79
C ALA A 70 -2.00 -4.66 7.83
N MET A 71 -2.70 -4.70 6.68
CA MET A 71 -4.01 -5.34 6.59
C MET A 71 -3.93 -6.85 6.81
N THR A 72 -2.91 -7.51 6.26
CA THR A 72 -2.69 -8.96 6.43
C THR A 72 -2.50 -9.31 7.92
N ALA A 73 -1.67 -8.57 8.64
CA ALA A 73 -1.44 -8.80 10.07
C ALA A 73 -2.68 -8.43 10.91
N ALA A 74 -3.35 -7.33 10.61
CA ALA A 74 -4.53 -6.90 11.35
C ALA A 74 -5.71 -7.86 11.16
N ASP A 75 -5.95 -8.36 9.95
CA ASP A 75 -6.98 -9.37 9.68
C ASP A 75 -6.72 -10.65 10.50
N TYR A 76 -5.48 -11.13 10.46
CA TYR A 76 -5.07 -12.32 11.20
C TYR A 76 -5.24 -12.15 12.71
N LEU A 77 -4.76 -11.03 13.27
CA LEU A 77 -4.89 -10.73 14.69
C LEU A 77 -6.36 -10.68 15.11
N TYR A 78 -7.21 -10.03 14.30
CA TYR A 78 -8.64 -9.92 14.56
C TYR A 78 -9.33 -11.29 14.54
N ARG A 79 -9.15 -12.05 13.46
CA ARG A 79 -9.77 -13.37 13.31
C ARG A 79 -9.30 -14.37 14.37
N THR A 80 -8.05 -14.28 14.79
CA THR A 80 -7.49 -15.21 15.78
C THR A 80 -7.94 -14.86 17.20
N LEU A 81 -7.97 -13.57 17.56
CA LEU A 81 -8.37 -13.11 18.90
C LEU A 81 -9.89 -13.00 19.07
N ARG A 82 -10.66 -12.88 17.97
CA ARG A 82 -12.13 -12.78 17.95
C ARG A 82 -12.78 -13.71 16.90
N PRO A 83 -12.61 -15.04 17.01
CA PRO A 83 -13.03 -15.99 15.98
C PRO A 83 -14.55 -16.07 15.73
N SER A 84 -15.36 -15.56 16.65
CA SER A 84 -16.84 -15.59 16.55
C SER A 84 -17.45 -14.25 16.11
N VAL A 85 -16.64 -13.23 15.86
CA VAL A 85 -17.11 -11.91 15.45
C VAL A 85 -17.03 -11.80 13.91
N PRO A 86 -18.02 -11.18 13.25
CA PRO A 86 -17.95 -10.94 11.82
C PRO A 86 -16.71 -10.14 11.39
N GLU A 87 -16.39 -10.24 10.11
CA GLU A 87 -15.38 -9.40 9.46
C GLU A 87 -15.65 -7.92 9.70
N THR A 88 -14.58 -7.14 9.79
CA THR A 88 -14.62 -5.71 10.09
C THR A 88 -13.83 -4.94 9.04
N GLY A 89 -14.13 -3.66 8.84
CA GLY A 89 -13.31 -2.78 8.01
C GLY A 89 -11.92 -2.57 8.63
N LEU A 90 -10.89 -2.53 7.78
CA LEU A 90 -9.51 -2.23 8.16
C LEU A 90 -9.12 -0.86 7.62
N ASN A 91 -9.04 0.15 8.49
CA ASN A 91 -8.57 1.48 8.14
C ASN A 91 -7.07 1.60 8.42
N VAL A 92 -6.24 1.43 7.39
CA VAL A 92 -4.81 1.72 7.47
C VAL A 92 -4.63 3.24 7.44
N CYS A 93 -4.28 3.82 8.58
CA CYS A 93 -4.18 5.26 8.78
C CYS A 93 -2.90 5.64 9.53
N ALA A 94 -2.66 6.96 9.66
CA ALA A 94 -1.49 7.51 10.33
C ALA A 94 -0.15 6.90 9.88
N MET A 95 -0.06 6.51 8.61
CA MET A 95 1.14 5.94 8.01
C MET A 95 2.17 7.06 7.78
N GLU A 96 3.31 6.97 8.45
CA GLU A 96 4.44 7.90 8.28
C GLU A 96 5.68 7.11 7.84
N VAL A 97 6.13 7.33 6.60
CA VAL A 97 7.37 6.75 6.05
C VAL A 97 8.43 7.83 5.99
N ARG A 98 9.41 7.75 6.89
CA ARG A 98 10.47 8.75 7.07
C ARG A 98 11.69 8.49 6.21
N LYS A 99 12.04 7.22 6.04
CA LYS A 99 13.19 6.79 5.24
C LYS A 99 12.75 5.77 4.21
N PRO A 100 13.01 6.00 2.92
CA PRO A 100 12.63 5.05 1.89
C PRO A 100 13.47 3.77 2.00
N VAL A 101 12.87 2.63 1.63
CA VAL A 101 13.62 1.38 1.42
C VAL A 101 14.01 1.31 -0.04
N ILE A 102 15.31 1.26 -0.31
CA ILE A 102 15.87 1.12 -1.66
C ILE A 102 16.20 -0.34 -1.91
N ALA A 103 15.65 -0.93 -2.98
CA ALA A 103 16.01 -2.29 -3.37
C ALA A 103 17.48 -2.35 -3.84
N GLN A 104 18.23 -3.31 -3.31
CA GLN A 104 19.61 -3.59 -3.72
C GLN A 104 19.63 -4.53 -4.93
N ILE A 105 20.32 -4.12 -5.99
CA ILE A 105 20.44 -4.89 -7.24
C ILE A 105 21.93 -4.94 -7.63
N PRO A 106 22.57 -6.13 -7.64
CA PRO A 106 22.03 -7.43 -7.22
C PRO A 106 21.70 -7.47 -5.71
N PRO A 107 20.80 -8.36 -5.27
CA PRO A 107 20.48 -8.51 -3.86
C PRO A 107 21.68 -9.05 -3.06
N PRO A 108 21.77 -8.77 -1.74
CA PRO A 108 22.75 -9.39 -0.86
C PRO A 108 22.63 -10.91 -0.84
N GLU A 109 23.70 -11.62 -0.46
CA GLU A 109 23.74 -13.09 -0.39
C GLU A 109 22.62 -13.66 0.51
N ASP A 110 22.40 -13.03 1.66
CA ASP A 110 21.34 -13.41 2.61
C ASP A 110 19.97 -12.78 2.30
N GLY A 111 19.81 -12.11 1.16
CA GLY A 111 18.60 -11.37 0.79
C GLY A 111 18.51 -9.97 1.42
N GLN A 112 17.42 -9.27 1.15
CA GLN A 112 17.16 -7.92 1.70
C GLN A 112 15.82 -7.92 2.42
N HIS A 113 15.82 -7.77 3.75
CA HIS A 113 14.63 -8.02 4.55
C HIS A 113 14.00 -6.74 5.08
N ILE A 114 12.67 -6.66 4.93
CA ILE A 114 11.82 -5.75 5.69
C ILE A 114 11.10 -6.54 6.78
N GLN A 115 11.06 -6.00 7.99
CA GLN A 115 10.34 -6.55 9.13
C GLN A 115 9.26 -5.56 9.56
N MET A 116 8.05 -6.07 9.77
CA MET A 116 6.95 -5.35 10.39
C MET A 116 6.71 -5.91 11.79
N GLU A 117 6.60 -5.03 12.77
CA GLU A 117 6.08 -5.36 14.10
C GLU A 117 4.66 -4.80 14.21
N ALA A 118 3.72 -5.65 14.59
CA ALA A 118 2.31 -5.31 14.73
C ALA A 118 1.83 -5.64 16.15
N HIS A 119 1.32 -4.66 16.87
CA HIS A 119 0.77 -4.83 18.22
C HIS A 119 -0.72 -4.49 18.22
N ALA A 120 -1.56 -5.49 18.44
CA ALA A 120 -3.00 -5.34 18.56
C ALA A 120 -3.43 -5.02 20.00
N ASP A 121 -4.31 -4.03 20.11
CA ASP A 121 -5.15 -3.73 21.27
C ASP A 121 -6.60 -3.70 20.77
N LEU A 122 -7.27 -4.86 20.79
CA LEU A 122 -8.62 -4.96 20.25
C LEU A 122 -9.67 -4.34 21.18
N GLN A 123 -9.31 -4.01 22.42
CA GLN A 123 -10.20 -3.23 23.30
C GLN A 123 -10.32 -1.80 22.78
N LYS A 124 -9.23 -1.22 22.28
CA LYS A 124 -9.23 0.06 21.55
C LYS A 124 -9.63 -0.06 20.09
N GLY A 125 -9.62 -1.27 19.54
CA GLY A 125 -9.93 -1.52 18.14
C GLY A 125 -8.80 -1.07 17.22
N GLU A 126 -7.54 -1.23 17.63
CA GLU A 126 -6.40 -0.76 16.84
C GLU A 126 -5.21 -1.73 16.83
N VAL A 127 -4.36 -1.58 15.81
CA VAL A 127 -3.07 -2.26 15.66
C VAL A 127 -1.99 -1.23 15.35
N THR A 128 -1.04 -1.02 16.26
CA THR A 128 0.11 -0.15 16.00
C THR A 128 1.18 -0.91 15.23
N LEU A 129 1.81 -0.24 14.26
CA LEU A 129 2.75 -0.85 13.33
C LEU A 129 4.09 -0.12 13.34
N SER A 130 5.18 -0.86 13.17
CA SER A 130 6.49 -0.30 12.84
C SER A 130 7.18 -1.13 11.77
N PHE A 131 8.00 -0.48 10.92
CA PHE A 131 8.63 -1.08 9.76
C PHE A 131 10.14 -0.82 9.76
N HIS A 132 10.92 -1.89 9.66
CA HIS A 132 12.38 -1.85 9.83
C HIS A 132 13.09 -2.69 8.78
N SER A 133 14.21 -2.21 8.24
CA SER A 133 15.15 -3.10 7.55
C SER A 133 15.93 -3.90 8.58
N VAL A 134 16.08 -5.19 8.35
CA VAL A 134 16.83 -6.10 9.22
C VAL A 134 17.77 -6.99 8.40
N THR A 135 18.79 -7.54 9.04
CA THR A 135 19.52 -8.69 8.50
C THR A 135 18.63 -9.94 8.53
N TRP A 136 19.06 -11.02 7.85
CA TRP A 136 18.32 -12.29 7.86
C TRP A 136 17.96 -12.80 9.27
N ASP A 137 18.87 -12.62 10.24
CA ASP A 137 18.71 -13.01 11.65
C ASP A 137 17.97 -11.97 12.50
N GLY A 138 17.39 -10.93 11.90
CA GLY A 138 16.54 -9.95 12.60
C GLY A 138 17.29 -8.80 13.27
N LYS A 139 18.59 -8.64 13.02
CA LYS A 139 19.34 -7.48 13.54
C LYS A 139 18.90 -6.21 12.81
N LEU A 140 18.46 -5.22 13.56
CA LEU A 140 18.06 -3.92 13.06
C LEU A 140 19.16 -3.25 12.22
N ILE A 141 18.79 -2.80 11.02
CA ILE A 141 19.62 -2.01 10.12
C ILE A 141 19.12 -0.56 10.07
N GLU A 142 17.82 -0.37 9.84
CA GLU A 142 17.23 0.97 9.65
C GLU A 142 15.75 1.00 10.02
N ASP A 143 15.31 2.09 10.65
CA ASP A 143 13.89 2.38 10.94
C ASP A 143 13.28 3.18 9.79
N HIS A 144 12.19 2.70 9.21
CA HIS A 144 11.58 3.32 8.04
C HIS A 144 10.35 4.14 8.37
N GLY A 145 9.55 3.70 9.34
CA GLY A 145 8.28 4.32 9.61
C GLY A 145 7.36 3.52 10.51
N HIS A 146 6.19 4.10 10.74
CA HIS A 146 5.14 3.51 11.57
C HIS A 146 3.77 3.79 10.98
N GLY A 147 2.76 3.11 11.51
CA GLY A 147 1.38 3.29 11.10
C GLY A 147 0.40 2.73 12.11
N LEU A 148 -0.88 2.83 11.79
CA LEU A 148 -1.98 2.34 12.61
C LEU A 148 -3.00 1.64 11.71
N VAL A 149 -3.53 0.51 12.14
CA VAL A 149 -4.79 -0.02 11.60
C VAL A 149 -5.87 0.19 12.63
N LYS A 150 -7.01 0.76 12.23
CA LYS A 150 -8.22 0.78 13.05
C LYS A 150 -9.24 -0.21 12.51
N TYR A 151 -9.87 -0.94 13.41
CA TYR A 151 -11.02 -1.77 13.10
C TYR A 151 -12.27 -0.89 13.14
N GLU A 152 -12.95 -0.75 12.01
CA GLU A 152 -14.09 0.15 11.84
C GLU A 152 -15.26 -0.58 11.15
N ASP A 153 -16.47 -0.01 11.26
CA ASP A 153 -17.65 -0.53 10.57
C ASP A 153 -17.70 -0.04 9.13
N SER A 154 -17.59 -0.96 8.18
CA SER A 154 -17.65 -0.63 6.75
C SER A 154 -19.02 -0.11 6.32
N ALA A 155 -20.09 -0.40 7.07
CA ALA A 155 -21.41 0.17 6.83
C ALA A 155 -21.43 1.69 7.11
N GLU A 156 -20.68 2.16 8.10
CA GLU A 156 -20.53 3.59 8.38
C GLU A 156 -19.82 4.30 7.23
N TRP A 157 -18.76 3.71 6.67
CA TRP A 157 -18.07 4.25 5.49
C TRP A 157 -19.01 4.37 4.29
N ILE A 158 -19.83 3.35 4.03
CA ILE A 158 -20.80 3.37 2.92
C ILE A 158 -21.80 4.51 3.12
N LEU A 159 -22.33 4.70 4.34
CA LEU A 159 -23.26 5.78 4.66
C LEU A 159 -22.60 7.16 4.48
N GLU A 160 -21.34 7.31 4.87
CA GLU A 160 -20.59 8.54 4.65
C GLU A 160 -20.40 8.84 3.16
N TRP A 161 -19.96 7.84 2.38
CA TRP A 161 -19.74 7.99 0.95
C TRP A 161 -21.04 8.27 0.19
N GLN A 162 -22.17 7.69 0.60
CA GLN A 162 -23.48 8.00 0.00
C GLN A 162 -23.87 9.48 0.17
N ARG A 163 -23.49 10.13 1.28
CA ARG A 163 -23.79 11.56 1.51
C ARG A 163 -23.02 12.47 0.56
N THR A 164 -21.83 12.06 0.13
CA THR A 164 -20.96 12.85 -0.76
C THR A 164 -20.98 12.37 -2.21
N GLN A 165 -21.59 11.21 -2.49
CA GLN A 165 -21.62 10.59 -3.81
C GLN A 165 -22.07 11.55 -4.91
N TYR A 166 -23.18 12.25 -4.72
CA TYR A 166 -23.69 13.20 -5.72
C TYR A 166 -22.70 14.33 -6.02
N LEU A 167 -21.94 14.79 -5.02
CA LEU A 167 -20.91 15.82 -5.21
C LEU A 167 -19.76 15.28 -6.07
N VAL A 168 -19.30 14.05 -5.80
CA VAL A 168 -18.25 13.39 -6.59
C VAL A 168 -18.71 13.15 -8.02
N GLU A 169 -19.91 12.60 -8.22
CA GLU A 169 -20.49 12.37 -9.55
C GLU A 169 -20.66 13.67 -10.33
N THR A 170 -21.09 14.74 -9.66
CA THR A 170 -21.21 16.07 -10.29
C THR A 170 -19.85 16.60 -10.73
N GLN A 171 -18.79 16.43 -9.92
CA GLN A 171 -17.44 16.84 -10.32
C GLN A 171 -16.91 16.04 -11.52
N ILE A 172 -17.19 14.74 -11.56
CA ILE A 172 -16.85 13.91 -12.74
C ILE A 172 -17.59 14.43 -13.98
N ALA A 173 -18.89 14.70 -13.88
CA ALA A 173 -19.68 15.23 -15.00
C ALA A 173 -19.18 16.61 -15.48
N ILE A 174 -18.74 17.48 -14.56
CA ILE A 174 -18.13 18.77 -14.88
C ILE A 174 -16.83 18.56 -15.66
N LEU A 175 -15.95 17.66 -15.22
CA LEU A 175 -14.69 17.35 -15.91
C LEU A 175 -14.95 16.79 -17.32
N GLU A 176 -15.94 15.90 -17.48
CA GLU A 176 -16.34 15.37 -18.79
C GLU A 176 -16.91 16.47 -19.71
N TYR A 177 -17.71 17.38 -19.16
CA TYR A 177 -18.22 18.54 -19.90
C TYR A 177 -17.08 19.47 -20.32
N ARG A 178 -16.16 19.81 -19.42
CA ARG A 178 -14.99 20.65 -19.71
C ARG A 178 -14.10 20.03 -20.78
N LEU A 179 -13.91 18.71 -20.77
CA LEU A 179 -13.23 18.01 -21.84
C LEU A 179 -13.95 18.20 -23.19
N SER A 180 -15.29 18.11 -23.22
CA SER A 180 -16.07 18.29 -24.45
C SER A 180 -16.00 19.71 -25.01
N THR A 181 -15.75 20.71 -24.16
CA THR A 181 -15.62 22.13 -24.54
C THR A 181 -14.18 22.59 -24.72
N GLY A 182 -13.19 21.68 -24.60
CA GLY A 182 -11.77 22.01 -24.76
C GLY A 182 -11.12 22.70 -23.56
N LEU A 183 -11.73 22.64 -22.38
CA LEU A 183 -11.25 23.21 -21.11
C LEU A 183 -10.63 22.15 -20.17
N ALA A 184 -10.40 20.94 -20.67
CA ALA A 184 -9.69 19.89 -19.95
C ALA A 184 -8.91 19.03 -20.94
N HIS A 185 -7.87 18.36 -20.44
CA HIS A 185 -7.03 17.47 -21.22
C HIS A 185 -7.37 16.01 -20.91
N LYS A 186 -7.33 15.17 -21.95
CA LYS A 186 -7.45 13.72 -21.84
C LYS A 186 -6.13 13.04 -22.15
N PHE A 187 -5.64 12.28 -21.18
CA PHE A 187 -4.43 11.49 -21.31
C PHE A 187 -4.78 10.00 -21.32
N LEU A 188 -4.37 9.29 -22.38
CA LEU A 188 -4.45 7.84 -22.40
C LEU A 188 -3.25 7.25 -21.64
N ARG A 189 -3.40 6.01 -21.12
CA ARG A 189 -2.40 5.31 -20.30
C ARG A 189 -0.94 5.58 -20.68
N GLY A 190 -0.59 5.32 -21.94
CA GLY A 190 0.79 5.46 -22.39
C GLY A 190 1.34 6.88 -22.24
N LEU A 191 0.52 7.90 -22.51
CA LEU A 191 0.91 9.30 -22.33
C LEU A 191 0.90 9.70 -20.85
N ALA A 192 -0.12 9.29 -20.08
CA ALA A 192 -0.19 9.59 -18.65
C ALA A 192 1.05 9.07 -17.90
N TYR A 193 1.44 7.83 -18.11
CA TYR A 193 2.64 7.27 -17.49
C TYR A 193 3.95 7.77 -18.11
N LYS A 194 3.96 8.21 -19.37
CA LYS A 194 5.11 8.89 -19.95
C LYS A 194 5.35 10.27 -19.33
N LEU A 195 4.29 10.99 -18.94
CA LEU A 195 4.41 12.27 -18.23
C LEU A 195 4.98 12.08 -16.82
N PHE A 196 4.71 10.94 -16.17
CA PHE A 196 5.38 10.58 -14.93
C PHE A 196 6.87 10.26 -15.08
N GLN A 197 7.33 9.77 -16.24
CA GLN A 197 8.68 9.22 -16.42
C GLN A 197 9.82 10.22 -16.13
N SER A 198 9.54 11.53 -16.11
CA SER A 198 10.52 12.52 -15.65
C SER A 198 10.93 12.32 -14.18
N PHE A 199 10.04 11.75 -13.35
CA PHE A 199 10.25 11.56 -11.92
C PHE A 199 10.11 10.10 -11.46
N VAL A 200 9.13 9.37 -12.00
CA VAL A 200 8.80 8.00 -11.61
C VAL A 200 8.56 7.12 -12.83
N HIS A 201 9.26 5.99 -12.88
CA HIS A 201 9.04 4.92 -13.82
C HIS A 201 8.26 3.78 -13.17
N TYR A 202 7.01 3.62 -13.60
CA TYR A 202 6.11 2.55 -13.20
C TYR A 202 6.14 1.39 -14.20
N ALA A 203 6.35 0.17 -13.74
CA ALA A 203 6.20 -1.04 -14.54
C ALA A 203 4.72 -1.26 -14.94
N PRO A 204 4.43 -2.06 -16.00
CA PRO A 204 3.07 -2.23 -16.51
C PRO A 204 1.99 -2.59 -15.48
N LYS A 205 2.34 -3.31 -14.40
CA LYS A 205 1.41 -3.68 -13.32
C LYS A 205 0.92 -2.47 -12.49
N TYR A 206 1.75 -1.44 -12.39
CA TYR A 206 1.45 -0.14 -11.79
C TYR A 206 0.82 0.85 -12.79
N GLN A 207 0.54 0.42 -14.02
CA GLN A 207 -0.04 1.26 -15.06
C GLN A 207 -1.55 1.09 -15.22
N GLY A 208 -2.29 1.34 -14.13
CA GLY A 208 -3.73 1.16 -14.05
C GLY A 208 -4.56 2.27 -14.68
N MET A 209 -4.08 3.52 -14.71
CA MET A 209 -4.82 4.64 -15.32
C MET A 209 -4.96 4.45 -16.83
N GLN A 210 -6.15 4.06 -17.29
CA GLN A 210 -6.46 3.87 -18.71
C GLN A 210 -6.68 5.20 -19.41
N GLU A 211 -7.39 6.08 -18.72
CA GLU A 211 -7.78 7.40 -19.16
C GLU A 211 -7.76 8.32 -17.95
N VAL A 212 -7.16 9.49 -18.09
CA VAL A 212 -7.18 10.58 -17.12
C VAL A 212 -7.77 11.80 -17.80
N ILE A 213 -8.74 12.44 -17.17
CA ILE A 213 -9.24 13.78 -17.54
C ILE A 213 -8.73 14.73 -16.47
N LEU A 214 -7.93 15.70 -16.85
CA LEU A 214 -7.33 16.71 -15.97
C LEU A 214 -7.81 18.08 -16.42
N ASP A 215 -8.32 18.88 -15.48
CA ASP A 215 -8.65 20.27 -15.72
C ASP A 215 -7.41 21.08 -16.09
N SER A 216 -7.50 21.98 -17.07
CA SER A 216 -6.36 22.81 -17.48
C SER A 216 -6.07 23.96 -16.50
N GLU A 217 -7.04 24.36 -15.69
CA GLU A 217 -6.95 25.57 -14.84
C GLU A 217 -7.13 25.27 -13.34
N ASP A 218 -7.50 24.04 -12.97
CA ASP A 218 -7.73 23.61 -11.60
C ASP A 218 -6.97 22.32 -11.27
N THR A 219 -6.81 22.03 -9.99
CA THR A 219 -6.22 20.79 -9.45
C THR A 219 -7.24 19.64 -9.38
N ALA A 220 -8.11 19.53 -10.38
CA ALA A 220 -9.18 18.55 -10.44
C ALA A 220 -8.93 17.54 -11.58
N ALA A 221 -9.04 16.25 -11.26
CA ALA A 221 -8.97 15.19 -12.27
C ALA A 221 -9.86 14.00 -11.92
N THR A 222 -10.18 13.22 -12.95
CA THR A 222 -10.82 11.89 -12.82
C THR A 222 -10.07 10.89 -13.68
N ALA A 223 -10.09 9.62 -13.27
CA ALA A 223 -9.44 8.55 -14.02
C ALA A 223 -10.29 7.28 -14.10
N LYS A 224 -10.23 6.62 -15.26
CA LYS A 224 -10.71 5.25 -15.42
C LYS A 224 -9.56 4.30 -15.14
N ILE A 225 -9.68 3.52 -14.07
CA ILE A 225 -8.64 2.56 -13.66
C ILE A 225 -8.99 1.17 -14.19
N ARG A 226 -8.00 0.48 -14.75
CA ARG A 226 -8.05 -0.96 -15.04
C ARG A 226 -6.79 -1.59 -14.49
N PHE A 227 -6.95 -2.45 -13.49
CA PHE A 227 -5.84 -3.19 -12.94
C PHE A 227 -5.21 -4.14 -13.98
N GLN A 228 -3.88 -4.22 -13.94
CA GLN A 228 -3.07 -4.95 -14.93
C GLN A 228 -2.48 -6.25 -14.35
N THR A 229 -2.80 -6.59 -13.10
CA THR A 229 -2.32 -7.81 -12.45
C THR A 229 -3.32 -8.96 -12.59
N THR A 230 -2.82 -10.15 -12.28
CA THR A 230 -3.50 -11.43 -12.26
C THR A 230 -3.20 -12.15 -10.95
N SER A 231 -3.87 -13.26 -10.66
CA SER A 231 -3.57 -14.09 -9.48
C SER A 231 -2.16 -14.68 -9.48
N ALA A 232 -1.47 -14.70 -10.62
CA ALA A 232 -0.08 -15.15 -10.70
C ALA A 232 0.91 -14.13 -10.14
N ASP A 233 0.50 -12.87 -9.98
CA ASP A 233 1.39 -11.77 -9.55
C ASP A 233 1.61 -11.72 -8.05
N GLY A 234 0.85 -12.49 -7.28
CA GLY A 234 1.01 -12.65 -5.85
C GLY A 234 -0.31 -12.97 -5.17
N ASP A 235 -0.16 -13.35 -3.91
CA ASP A 235 -1.22 -13.53 -2.94
C ASP A 235 -1.13 -12.40 -1.91
N PHE A 236 -2.16 -11.59 -1.81
CA PHE A 236 -2.18 -10.32 -1.08
C PHE A 236 -3.54 -10.20 -0.38
N PHE A 237 -3.59 -9.53 0.76
CA PHE A 237 -4.87 -9.10 1.33
C PHE A 237 -5.50 -8.03 0.43
N CYS A 238 -4.71 -7.00 0.10
CA CYS A 238 -5.02 -6.02 -0.92
C CYS A 238 -3.77 -5.75 -1.74
N SER A 239 -3.81 -6.07 -3.03
CA SER A 239 -2.62 -5.99 -3.88
C SER A 239 -1.97 -4.60 -3.80
N PRO A 240 -0.65 -4.51 -3.51
CA PRO A 240 0.05 -3.22 -3.50
C PRO A 240 -0.10 -2.46 -4.83
N TYR A 241 -0.16 -3.20 -5.94
CA TYR A 241 -0.41 -2.62 -7.26
C TYR A 241 -1.77 -1.94 -7.34
N PHE A 242 -2.82 -2.45 -6.69
CA PHE A 242 -4.16 -1.85 -6.72
C PHE A 242 -4.20 -0.55 -5.94
N ILE A 243 -3.63 -0.55 -4.74
CA ILE A 243 -3.55 0.62 -3.87
C ILE A 243 -2.81 1.75 -4.59
N ASP A 244 -1.62 1.49 -5.14
CA ASP A 244 -0.85 2.49 -5.88
C ASP A 244 -1.59 2.99 -7.12
N ASN A 245 -2.23 2.09 -7.88
CA ASN A 245 -3.02 2.48 -9.06
C ASN A 245 -4.14 3.48 -8.73
N LEU A 246 -4.73 3.40 -7.55
CA LEU A 246 -5.73 4.38 -7.08
C LEU A 246 -5.08 5.68 -6.60
N CYS A 247 -3.91 5.60 -5.95
CA CYS A 247 -3.15 6.76 -5.47
C CYS A 247 -2.48 7.56 -6.59
N HIS A 248 -2.16 6.95 -7.73
CA HIS A 248 -1.45 7.64 -8.82
C HIS A 248 -2.18 8.87 -9.35
N LEU A 249 -3.51 8.95 -9.26
CA LEU A 249 -4.25 10.12 -9.76
C LEU A 249 -3.85 11.40 -9.00
N SER A 250 -3.70 11.34 -7.68
CA SER A 250 -3.28 12.50 -6.90
C SER A 250 -1.83 12.90 -7.22
N GLY A 251 -0.95 11.91 -7.36
CA GLY A 251 0.41 12.12 -7.84
C GLY A 251 0.45 12.74 -9.24
N PHE A 252 -0.49 12.37 -10.12
CA PHE A 252 -0.56 12.90 -11.48
C PHE A 252 -0.98 14.37 -11.46
N ILE A 253 -2.02 14.72 -10.70
CA ILE A 253 -2.45 16.11 -10.50
C ILE A 253 -1.28 16.97 -10.01
N ALA A 254 -0.57 16.52 -8.98
CA ALA A 254 0.50 17.29 -8.34
C ALA A 254 1.74 17.51 -9.23
N ASN A 255 2.00 16.64 -10.20
CA ASN A 255 3.25 16.67 -11.00
C ASN A 255 3.04 17.03 -12.47
N VAL A 256 1.80 17.05 -12.97
CA VAL A 256 1.49 17.22 -14.40
C VAL A 256 0.58 18.42 -14.67
N SER A 257 0.00 19.07 -13.65
CA SER A 257 -0.76 20.31 -13.84
C SER A 257 0.13 21.46 -14.34
N ASP A 258 -0.35 22.27 -15.28
CA ASP A 258 0.33 23.49 -15.78
C ASP A 258 0.63 24.53 -14.68
N ILE A 259 0.08 24.33 -13.48
CA ILE A 259 0.29 25.15 -12.28
C ILE A 259 1.69 24.90 -11.67
N SER A 260 2.34 23.78 -11.97
CA SER A 260 3.75 23.57 -11.61
C SER A 260 4.65 24.25 -12.64
N ASN A 261 5.17 25.44 -12.28
CA ASN A 261 6.33 26.00 -12.97
C ASN A 261 7.44 24.94 -13.05
N PRO A 262 8.19 24.85 -14.17
CA PRO A 262 9.37 24.00 -14.21
C PRO A 262 10.34 24.47 -13.11
N ILE A 263 10.83 23.51 -12.33
CA ILE A 263 11.97 23.69 -11.40
C ILE A 263 13.20 24.09 -12.21
#